data_AF-A0A2U2DYH3-F1
#
_entry.id   AF-A0A2U2DYH3-F1
#
_cell.length_a   1.000
_cell.length_b   1.000
_cell.length_c   1.000
_cell.angle_alpha   90.00
_cell.angle_beta   90.00
_cell.angle_gamma   90.00
#
_symmetry.space_group_name_H-M   'P 1'
#
loop_
_entity.id
_entity.type
_entity.pdbx_description
1 polymer ?
#
loop_
_entity_poly.entity_id
_entity_poly.type
_entity_poly.pdbx_seq_one_letter_code
_entity_poly.pdbx_strand_id
1 'polypeptide(L)' 'MTLASCALRLGVGHARNFQKYETGENRPDAPMIDRIIEMTGGAVTLQDMHEVRLEWLREHKPDVFIIPAIAAAG' A
#
# COMPACT_ATOMS: atom_id res chain seq x y z
N MET A 1 -2.17 12.55 15.21
CA MET A 1 -3.28 11.61 14.94
C MET A 1 -2.83 10.22 15.37
N THR A 2 -3.65 9.37 15.98
CA THR A 2 -3.24 8.01 16.40
C THR A 2 -3.59 6.97 15.33
N LEU A 3 -2.93 5.81 15.33
CA LEU A 3 -3.22 4.70 14.39
C LEU A 3 -4.69 4.24 14.44
N ALA A 4 -5.29 4.25 15.63
CA ALA A 4 -6.71 3.92 15.81
C ALA A 4 -7.63 4.97 15.16
N SER A 5 -7.28 6.25 15.26
CA SER A 5 -8.01 7.33 14.59
C SER A 5 -7.93 7.23 13.07
N CYS A 6 -6.77 6.85 12.52
CA CYS A 6 -6.59 6.65 11.08
C CYS A 6 -7.44 5.47 10.57
N ALA A 7 -7.39 4.34 11.28
CA ALA A 7 -8.13 3.13 10.94
C ALA A 7 -9.65 3.39 10.88
N LEU A 8 -10.20 4.10 11.88
CA LEU A 8 -11.61 4.51 11.91
C LEU A 8 -11.99 5.39 10.72
N ARG A 9 -11.19 6.41 10.39
CA ARG A 9 -11.47 7.31 9.26
C ARG A 9 -11.40 6.64 7.90
N LEU A 10 -10.51 5.66 7.76
CA LEU A 10 -10.36 4.89 6.52
C LEU A 10 -11.36 3.75 6.38
N GLY A 11 -12.17 3.48 7.41
CA GLY A 11 -13.11 2.36 7.44
C GLY A 11 -12.41 1.00 7.58
N VAL A 12 -11.15 0.97 8.01
CA VAL A 12 -10.41 -0.27 8.28
C VAL A 12 -10.65 -0.63 9.74
N GLY A 13 -11.42 -1.70 9.99
CA GLY A 13 -11.93 -2.03 11.32
C GLY A 13 -10.90 -2.20 12.45
N HIS A 14 -9.59 -2.28 12.14
CA HIS A 14 -8.52 -2.42 13.13
C HIS A 14 -7.25 -1.65 12.78
N ALA A 15 -6.60 -1.06 13.79
CA ALA A 15 -5.32 -0.34 13.69
C ALA A 15 -4.20 -1.17 13.06
N ARG A 16 -4.19 -2.49 13.29
CA ARG A 16 -3.22 -3.40 12.66
C ARG A 16 -3.37 -3.47 11.15
N ASN A 17 -4.59 -3.37 10.63
CA ASN A 17 -4.81 -3.34 9.19
C ASN A 17 -4.32 -2.04 8.59
N PHE A 18 -4.52 -0.92 9.29
CA PHE A 18 -3.94 0.37 8.88
C PHE A 18 -2.41 0.30 8.78
N GLN A 19 -1.74 -0.31 9.77
CA GLN A 19 -0.28 -0.46 9.77
C GLN A 19 0.25 -1.26 8.56
N LYS A 20 -0.52 -2.22 8.03
CA LYS A 20 -0.15 -2.95 6.81
C LYS A 20 -0.16 -2.08 5.56
N TYR A 21 -1.02 -1.06 5.51
CA TYR A 21 -1.01 -0.10 4.40
C TYR A 21 0.12 0.91 4.59
N GLU A 22 0.36 1.36 5.82
CA GLU A 22 1.46 2.28 6.16
C GLU A 22 2.84 1.69 5.84
N THR A 23 3.03 0.39 6.06
CA THR A 23 4.28 -0.33 5.77
C THR A 23 4.39 -0.82 4.32
N GLY A 24 3.33 -0.67 3.52
CA GLY A 24 3.30 -1.21 2.16
C GLY A 24 3.12 -2.72 2.07
N GLU A 25 2.83 -3.44 3.16
CA GLU A 25 2.49 -4.88 3.13
C GLU A 25 1.22 -5.15 2.30
N ASN A 26 0.21 -4.27 2.43
CA ASN A 26 -1.04 -4.34 1.68
C ASN A 26 -1.14 -3.23 0.64
N ARG A 27 -1.72 -3.56 -0.52
CA ARG A 27 -2.08 -2.59 -1.55
C ARG A 27 -3.42 -1.95 -1.19
N PRO A 28 -3.52 -0.62 -1.01
CA PRO A 28 -4.80 0.05 -0.84
C PRO A 28 -5.60 0.00 -2.17
N ASP A 29 -6.92 -0.15 -2.06
CA ASP A 29 -7.83 -0.04 -3.20
C ASP A 29 -8.15 1.44 -3.52
N ALA A 30 -8.83 1.68 -4.65
CA ALA A 30 -9.10 3.05 -5.10
C ALA A 30 -9.87 3.90 -4.06
N PRO A 31 -10.95 3.41 -3.44
CA PRO A 31 -11.64 4.18 -2.40
C PRO A 31 -10.78 4.50 -1.18
N MET A 32 -9.87 3.59 -0.79
CA MET A 32 -8.95 3.85 0.31
C MET A 32 -7.89 4.89 -0.06
N ILE A 33 -7.36 4.84 -1.29
CA ILE A 33 -6.42 5.84 -1.82
C ILE A 33 -7.07 7.23 -1.76
N ASP A 34 -8.30 7.38 -2.25
CA ASP A 34 -9.01 8.66 -2.25
C ASP A 34 -9.15 9.23 -0.84
N ARG A 35 -9.54 8.39 0.13
CA ARG A 35 -9.66 8.81 1.54
C ARG A 35 -8.31 9.20 2.15
N ILE A 36 -7.22 8.49 1.84
CA ILE A 36 -5.88 8.83 2.33
C ILE A 36 -5.44 10.20 1.79
N ILE A 37 -5.65 10.45 0.49
CA ILE A 37 -5.34 11.73 -0.13
C ILE A 37 -6.15 12.85 0.52
N GLU A 38 -7.46 12.67 0.69
CA GLU A 38 -8.34 13.65 1.34
C GLU A 38 -7.93 13.92 2.79
N MET A 39 -7.69 12.87 3.59
CA MET A 39 -7.30 12.99 5.00
C MET A 39 -5.97 13.69 5.21
N THR A 40 -5.06 13.57 4.24
CA THR A 40 -3.72 14.17 4.29
C THR A 40 -3.66 15.53 3.60
N GLY A 41 -4.76 15.99 3.00
CA GLY A 41 -4.77 17.20 2.19
C GLY A 41 -3.82 17.13 0.99
N GLY A 42 -3.60 15.93 0.45
CA GLY A 42 -2.66 15.68 -0.64
C GLY A 42 -1.19 15.58 -0.22
N ALA A 43 -0.87 15.65 1.07
CA ALA A 43 0.51 15.46 1.55
C ALA A 43 1.02 14.01 1.33
N VAL A 44 0.11 13.04 1.22
CA VAL A 44 0.41 11.68 0.76
C VAL A 44 -0.32 11.47 -0.55
N THR A 45 0.43 11.16 -1.59
CA THR A 45 -0.07 10.93 -2.95
C THR A 45 -0.19 9.44 -3.26
N LEU A 46 -0.87 9.12 -4.36
CA LEU A 46 -0.88 7.75 -4.91
C LEU A 46 0.53 7.24 -5.22
N GLN A 47 1.41 8.12 -5.70
CA GLN A 47 2.79 7.78 -6.02
C GLN A 47 3.55 7.37 -4.76
N ASP A 48 3.44 8.13 -3.67
CA ASP A 48 4.09 7.81 -2.40
C ASP A 48 3.64 6.44 -1.88
N MET A 49 2.33 6.18 -1.90
CA MET A 49 1.78 4.88 -1.51
C MET A 49 2.30 3.74 -2.39
N HIS A 50 2.48 3.99 -3.69
CA HIS A 50 3.04 3.01 -4.62
C HIS A 50 4.52 2.75 -4.33
N GLU A 51 5.30 3.78 -4.04
CA GLU A 51 6.73 3.67 -3.72
C GLU A 51 6.97 2.86 -2.45
N VAL A 52 6.24 3.15 -1.37
CA VAL A 52 6.28 2.39 -0.11
C VAL A 52 5.92 0.91 -0.37
N ARG A 53 4.93 0.65 -1.22
CA ARG A 53 4.57 -0.72 -1.61
C ARG A 53 5.72 -1.40 -2.37
N LEU A 54 6.34 -0.72 -3.32
CA LEU A 54 7.46 -1.28 -4.09
C LEU A 54 8.66 -1.58 -3.21
N GLU A 55 8.99 -0.69 -2.26
CA GLU A 55 10.04 -0.92 -1.26
C GLU A 55 9.78 -2.18 -0.45
N TRP A 56 8.57 -2.30 0.12
CA TRP A 56 8.18 -3.50 0.86
C TRP A 56 8.29 -4.77 0.02
N LEU A 57 7.82 -4.73 -1.24
CA LEU A 57 7.88 -5.87 -2.15
C LEU A 57 9.33 -6.28 -2.45
N ARG A 58 10.25 -5.33 -2.65
CA ARG A 58 11.66 -5.65 -2.94
C ARG A 58 12.32 -6.37 -1.77
N GLU A 59 11.99 -5.97 -0.55
CA GLU A 59 12.54 -6.55 0.68
C GLU A 59 11.92 -7.91 1.02
N HIS A 60 10.60 -8.05 0.87
CA HIS A 60 9.86 -9.20 1.41
C HIS A 60 9.40 -10.20 0.37
N LYS A 61 9.28 -9.79 -0.90
CA LYS A 61 8.77 -10.61 -2.01
C LYS A 61 9.50 -10.30 -3.33
N PRO A 62 10.84 -10.40 -3.39
CA PRO A 62 11.60 -10.03 -4.59
C PRO A 62 11.16 -10.81 -5.84
N ASP A 63 10.62 -12.02 -5.67
CA ASP A 63 10.14 -12.89 -6.75
C ASP A 63 9.07 -12.23 -7.64
N VAL A 64 8.29 -11.28 -7.12
CA VAL A 64 7.26 -10.56 -7.90
C VAL A 64 7.84 -9.67 -8.99
N PHE A 65 9.13 -9.33 -8.90
CA PHE A 65 9.86 -8.56 -9.92
C PHE A 65 10.56 -9.44 -10.95
N ILE A 66 10.60 -10.75 -10.71
CA ILE A 66 11.15 -11.71 -11.66
C ILE A 66 10.06 -11.95 -12.69
N ILE A 67 10.19 -11.30 -13.85
CA ILE A 67 9.43 -11.71 -15.04
C ILE A 67 9.96 -13.10 -15.39
N PRO A 68 9.13 -14.17 -15.38
CA PRO A 68 9.56 -15.45 -15.90
C PRO A 68 10.01 -15.22 -17.33
N ALA A 69 11.29 -15.46 -17.62
CA ALA A 69 11.82 -15.40 -18.97
C ALA A 69 10.87 -16.20 -19.87
N ILE A 70 10.24 -15.49 -20.80
CA ILE A 70 9.28 -15.94 -21.82
C ILE A 70 9.33 -17.47 -21.94
N ALA A 71 8.44 -18.14 -21.20
CA ALA A 71 8.32 -19.59 -21.27
C ALA A 71 7.86 -19.93 -22.70
N ALA A 72 8.65 -20.77 -23.38
CA ALA A 72 8.41 -21.35 -24.70
C ALA A 72 8.75 -20.48 -25.93
N ALA A 73 10.05 -20.29 -26.18
CA ALA A 73 10.56 -20.71 -27.48
C ALA A 73 10.51 -22.24 -27.51
N GLY A 74 9.53 -22.81 -28.23
CA GLY A 74 9.29 -24.25 -28.35
C GLY A 74 7.93 -24.55 -28.95
#